data_AF-A0AAV7C8Y4-F1
#
_entry.id   AF-A0AAV7C8Y4-F1
#
_cell.length_a   1.000
_cell.length_b   1.000
_cell.length_c   1.000
_cell.angle_alpha   90.00
_cell.angle_beta   90.00
_cell.angle_gamma   90.00
#
_symmetry.space_group_name_H-M   'P 1'
#
loop_
_entity.id
_entity.type
_entity.pdbx_description
1 polymer ?
#
loop_
_entity_poly.entity_id
_entity_poly.type
_entity_poly.pdbx_seq_one_letter_code
_entity_poly.pdbx_strand_id
1 'polypeptide(L)'
;MNKCFQLFYNEDNKNENLKRDYCVFFFFMVLKRNSCSHFGVISPWITAMVSSEPVSCVTCGDLLKLQSLLCGPSLDILSFLPFLDSIPDSNNSFLSIHIICATRLLNFEGSIDRLLDRCPEAVTLYAKHEIKSGSQALWWNKLLPELCDRVRRSENDNEVFISTLKDTLDVVSMEFDLQDFLNLLPDDGNAAFFLPYLVNQSKRKLVT
;
A
#
# COMPACT_ATOMS: atom_id res chain seq x y z
N MET A 1 27.57 -22.57 -2.32
CA MET A 1 27.79 -21.15 -1.94
C MET A 1 27.79 -20.35 -3.24
N ASN A 2 26.71 -19.59 -3.52
CA ASN A 2 26.41 -19.06 -4.86
C ASN A 2 27.29 -17.85 -5.22
N LYS A 3 27.85 -17.86 -6.44
CA LYS A 3 28.78 -16.87 -7.01
C LYS A 3 28.27 -15.41 -7.02
N CYS A 4 26.97 -15.16 -6.80
CA CYS A 4 26.43 -13.80 -6.67
C CYS A 4 26.96 -13.03 -5.44
N PHE A 5 27.42 -13.71 -4.39
CA PHE A 5 27.94 -13.04 -3.19
C PHE A 5 29.28 -12.32 -3.40
N GLN A 6 30.11 -12.76 -4.37
CA GLN A 6 31.46 -12.20 -4.55
C GLN A 6 31.50 -10.86 -5.31
N LEU A 7 30.41 -10.44 -5.94
CA LEU A 7 30.34 -9.13 -6.60
C LEU A 7 29.99 -7.99 -5.63
N PHE A 8 29.66 -8.29 -4.36
CA PHE A 8 29.21 -7.28 -3.40
C PHE A 8 30.30 -6.67 -2.50
N TYR A 9 31.52 -7.19 -2.51
CA TYR A 9 32.60 -6.68 -1.65
C TYR A 9 33.59 -5.75 -2.36
N ASN A 10 33.47 -5.58 -3.67
CA ASN A 10 34.34 -4.72 -4.46
C ASN A 10 33.50 -3.88 -5.42
N GLU A 11 32.82 -2.86 -4.92
CA GLU A 11 32.73 -1.57 -5.62
C GLU A 11 32.09 -0.53 -4.72
N ASP A 12 32.97 0.27 -4.12
CA ASP A 12 32.64 1.51 -3.46
C ASP A 12 31.99 2.50 -4.45
N ASN A 13 30.80 2.97 -4.05
CA ASN A 13 30.50 4.39 -3.99
C ASN A 13 30.17 5.15 -5.30
N LYS A 14 29.36 4.59 -6.22
CA LYS A 14 28.71 5.39 -7.29
C LYS A 14 27.51 4.71 -7.96
N ASN A 15 26.30 4.94 -7.42
CA ASN A 15 25.00 5.10 -8.12
C ASN A 15 23.84 4.60 -7.25
N GLU A 16 23.07 5.53 -6.69
CA GLU A 16 21.80 5.20 -6.01
C GLU A 16 20.71 4.71 -6.96
N ASN A 17 20.70 5.17 -8.23
CA ASN A 17 19.74 4.72 -9.23
C ASN A 17 19.95 3.24 -9.61
N LEU A 18 21.21 2.81 -9.69
CA LEU A 18 21.55 1.43 -10.01
C LEU A 18 21.19 0.47 -8.86
N LYS A 19 21.34 0.91 -7.60
CA LYS A 19 20.86 0.15 -6.42
C LYS A 19 19.33 0.00 -6.40
N ARG A 20 18.57 1.03 -6.78
CA ARG A 20 17.11 0.96 -6.91
C ARG A 20 16.68 -0.05 -7.97
N ASP A 21 17.29 -0.02 -9.15
CA ASP A 21 16.98 -0.95 -10.24
C ASP A 21 17.29 -2.41 -9.87
N TYR A 22 18.41 -2.65 -9.17
CA TYR A 22 18.75 -4.00 -8.68
C TYR A 22 17.83 -4.50 -7.56
N CYS A 23 17.34 -3.63 -6.68
CA CYS A 23 16.36 -4.01 -5.66
C CYS A 23 15.00 -4.35 -6.28
N VAL A 24 14.53 -3.57 -7.25
CA VAL A 24 13.31 -3.89 -8.03
C VAL A 24 13.50 -5.23 -8.75
N PHE A 25 14.67 -5.46 -9.36
CA PHE A 25 14.97 -6.73 -10.01
C PHE A 25 15.03 -7.90 -9.03
N PHE A 26 15.63 -7.71 -7.85
CA PHE A 26 15.68 -8.72 -6.78
C PHE A 26 14.28 -8.99 -6.21
N PHE A 27 13.44 -7.96 -6.07
CA PHE A 27 12.05 -8.05 -5.65
C PHE A 27 11.21 -8.87 -6.65
N PHE A 28 11.31 -8.56 -7.95
CA PHE A 28 10.68 -9.34 -9.02
C PHE A 28 11.22 -10.78 -9.09
N MET A 29 12.52 -10.99 -8.86
CA MET A 29 13.15 -12.32 -8.88
C MET A 29 12.76 -13.17 -7.67
N VAL A 30 12.64 -12.58 -6.48
CA VAL A 30 12.16 -13.23 -5.24
C VAL A 30 10.67 -13.58 -5.37
N LEU A 31 9.84 -12.67 -5.89
CA LEU A 31 8.43 -12.93 -6.20
C LEU A 31 8.25 -14.12 -7.15
N LYS A 32 9.09 -14.23 -8.19
CA LYS A 32 9.06 -15.35 -9.14
C LYS A 32 9.54 -16.68 -8.53
N ARG A 33 10.31 -16.65 -7.43
CA ARG A 33 10.95 -17.84 -6.84
C ARG A 33 10.12 -18.51 -5.73
N ASN A 34 9.11 -17.86 -5.18
CA ASN A 34 8.26 -18.41 -4.10
C ASN A 34 7.08 -19.26 -4.60
N SER A 35 7.34 -20.17 -5.56
CA SER A 35 6.35 -21.11 -6.09
C SER A 35 6.19 -22.34 -5.17
N CYS A 36 5.67 -22.12 -3.97
CA CYS A 36 5.17 -23.19 -3.10
C CYS A 36 3.72 -22.86 -2.78
N SER A 37 2.82 -23.86 -2.76
CA SER A 37 1.38 -23.69 -2.48
C SER A 37 1.05 -23.06 -1.12
N HIS A 38 2.07 -22.87 -0.27
CA HIS A 38 1.98 -22.24 1.04
C HIS A 38 2.20 -20.72 1.04
N PHE A 39 2.85 -20.17 0.00
CA PHE A 39 3.16 -18.75 -0.12
C PHE A 39 2.07 -18.02 -0.90
N GLY A 40 1.64 -16.86 -0.39
CA GLY A 40 0.74 -15.95 -1.08
C GLY A 40 1.49 -14.97 -1.97
N VAL A 41 0.78 -14.45 -2.98
CA VAL A 41 1.26 -13.32 -3.79
C VAL A 41 1.32 -12.09 -2.90
N ILE A 42 2.46 -11.40 -2.90
CA ILE A 42 2.61 -10.15 -2.14
C ILE A 42 1.72 -9.10 -2.79
N SER A 43 0.87 -8.47 -1.99
CA SER A 43 -0.06 -7.45 -2.44
C SER A 43 0.69 -6.22 -2.97
N PRO A 44 0.18 -5.53 -4.02
CA PRO A 44 0.85 -4.37 -4.63
C PRO A 44 1.14 -3.23 -3.66
N TRP A 45 0.33 -3.06 -2.61
CA TRP A 45 0.52 -2.02 -1.60
C TRP A 45 1.76 -2.27 -0.72
N ILE A 46 2.14 -3.53 -0.46
CA ILE A 46 3.36 -3.88 0.26
C ILE A 46 4.59 -3.47 -0.55
N THR A 47 4.54 -3.68 -1.87
CA THR A 47 5.60 -3.24 -2.78
C THR A 47 5.78 -1.72 -2.73
N ALA A 48 4.69 -0.96 -2.74
CA ALA A 48 4.74 0.50 -2.65
C ALA A 48 5.38 0.96 -1.32
N MET A 49 4.97 0.35 -0.20
CA MET A 49 5.52 0.67 1.13
C MET A 49 7.04 0.45 1.24
N VAL A 50 7.52 -0.69 0.75
CA VAL A 50 8.93 -1.10 0.86
C VAL A 50 9.81 -0.32 -0.12
N SER A 51 9.26 0.13 -1.25
CA SER A 51 10.00 0.92 -2.26
C SER A 51 10.35 2.34 -1.78
N SER A 52 9.61 2.88 -0.81
CA SER A 52 9.88 4.18 -0.19
C SER A 52 11.03 4.14 0.84
N GLU A 53 11.53 2.96 1.22
CA GLU A 53 12.54 2.82 2.26
C GLU A 53 14.00 2.95 1.76
N PRO A 54 14.90 3.55 2.57
CA PRO A 54 16.32 3.50 2.29
C PRO A 54 16.85 2.06 2.41
N VAL A 55 17.49 1.59 1.34
CA VAL A 55 17.92 0.20 1.16
C VAL A 55 18.97 -0.21 2.21
N SER A 56 18.56 -0.92 3.26
CA SER A 56 19.47 -1.64 4.16
C SER A 56 19.38 -3.14 3.90
N CYS A 57 20.17 -3.60 2.93
CA CYS A 57 20.11 -4.94 2.35
C CYS A 57 20.86 -6.00 3.20
N VAL A 58 20.35 -6.30 4.40
CA VAL A 58 20.80 -7.48 5.16
C VAL A 58 19.63 -8.42 5.49
N THR A 59 18.42 -7.90 5.70
CA THR A 59 17.26 -8.68 6.17
C THR A 59 16.11 -8.77 5.16
N CYS A 60 16.22 -8.15 3.98
CA CYS A 60 15.12 -8.06 3.01
C CYS A 60 14.60 -9.44 2.54
N GLY A 61 15.48 -10.43 2.36
CA GLY A 61 15.08 -11.75 1.87
C GLY A 61 14.16 -12.53 2.82
N ASP A 62 14.48 -12.50 4.11
CA ASP A 62 13.70 -13.21 5.14
C ASP A 62 12.36 -12.49 5.41
N LEU A 63 12.36 -11.16 5.37
CA LEU A 63 11.14 -10.35 5.51
C LEU A 63 10.17 -10.57 4.35
N LEU A 64 10.66 -10.56 3.11
CA LEU A 64 9.81 -10.84 1.94
C LEU A 64 9.20 -12.24 2.00
N LYS A 65 9.98 -13.23 2.47
CA LYS A 65 9.50 -14.60 2.65
C LYS A 65 8.41 -14.67 3.72
N LEU A 66 8.59 -13.94 4.83
CA LEU A 66 7.60 -13.85 5.90
C LEU A 66 6.31 -13.16 5.44
N GLN A 67 6.42 -12.01 4.76
CA GLN A 67 5.28 -11.30 4.17
C GLN A 67 4.50 -12.22 3.21
N SER A 68 5.21 -12.91 2.32
CA SER A 68 4.60 -13.86 1.38
C SER A 68 3.94 -15.05 2.11
N LEU A 69 4.52 -15.55 3.20
CA LEU A 69 3.90 -16.59 4.03
C LEU A 69 2.62 -16.11 4.70
N LEU A 70 2.63 -14.89 5.25
CA LEU A 70 1.47 -14.27 5.91
C LEU A 70 0.33 -13.96 4.93
N CYS A 71 0.65 -13.59 3.69
CA CYS A 71 -0.32 -13.46 2.59
C CYS A 71 -0.86 -14.82 2.11
N GLY A 72 -0.22 -15.93 2.48
CA GLY A 72 -0.64 -17.28 2.11
C GLY A 72 -1.73 -17.84 3.03
N PRO A 73 -2.49 -18.85 2.56
CA PRO A 73 -3.54 -19.48 3.36
C PRO A 73 -3.01 -20.45 4.43
N SER A 74 -1.70 -20.74 4.41
CA SER A 74 -1.09 -21.82 5.18
C SER A 74 -0.82 -21.49 6.65
N LEU A 75 -0.68 -20.21 6.97
CA LEU A 75 -0.37 -19.74 8.31
C LEU A 75 -1.64 -19.24 9.01
N ASP A 76 -1.92 -19.78 10.20
CA ASP A 76 -2.94 -19.22 11.10
C ASP A 76 -2.40 -17.96 11.80
N ILE A 77 -3.07 -16.83 11.59
CA ILE A 77 -2.62 -15.54 12.13
C ILE A 77 -2.72 -15.50 13.64
N LEU A 78 -3.70 -16.18 14.24
CA LEU A 78 -3.83 -16.21 15.70
C LEU A 78 -2.60 -16.82 16.37
N SER A 79 -2.02 -17.87 15.75
CA SER A 79 -0.77 -18.48 16.21
C SER A 79 0.47 -17.57 16.03
N PHE A 80 0.40 -16.57 15.16
CA PHE A 80 1.49 -15.65 14.87
C PHE A 80 1.48 -14.40 15.78
N LEU A 81 0.35 -14.04 16.38
CA LEU A 81 0.22 -12.82 17.20
C LEU A 81 1.27 -12.67 18.31
N PRO A 82 1.63 -13.72 19.08
CA PRO A 82 2.66 -13.59 20.12
C PRO A 82 4.03 -13.19 19.57
N PHE A 83 4.31 -13.53 18.30
CA PHE A 83 5.55 -13.12 17.62
C PHE A 83 5.43 -11.72 17.06
N LEU A 84 4.23 -11.30 16.66
CA LEU A 84 3.99 -9.97 16.12
C LEU A 84 4.37 -8.87 17.12
N ASP A 85 4.07 -9.06 18.41
CA ASP A 85 4.42 -8.13 19.49
C ASP A 85 5.93 -7.92 19.64
N SER A 86 6.75 -8.87 19.17
CA SER A 86 8.21 -8.77 19.18
C SER A 86 8.80 -8.10 17.93
N ILE A 87 8.00 -7.90 16.89
CA ILE A 87 8.43 -7.29 15.63
C ILE A 87 8.23 -5.77 15.72
N PRO A 88 9.29 -4.96 15.59
CA PRO A 88 9.16 -3.51 15.72
C PRO A 88 8.53 -2.87 14.48
N ASP A 89 7.56 -1.96 14.65
CA ASP A 89 6.96 -1.16 13.58
C ASP A 89 7.85 0.02 13.15
N SER A 90 9.18 -0.12 13.27
CA SER A 90 10.12 0.98 13.10
C SER A 90 10.26 1.44 11.65
N ASN A 91 10.08 0.52 10.69
CA ASN A 91 10.21 0.77 9.27
C ASN A 91 8.98 0.19 8.51
N ASN A 92 8.75 0.64 7.28
CA ASN A 92 7.66 0.21 6.40
C ASN A 92 7.70 -1.30 6.11
N SER A 93 8.88 -1.91 5.98
CA SER A 93 9.01 -3.36 5.81
C SER A 93 8.39 -4.14 6.96
N PHE A 94 8.67 -3.76 8.21
CA PHE A 94 8.06 -4.37 9.38
C PHE A 94 6.60 -3.93 9.56
N LEU A 95 6.27 -2.66 9.32
CA LEU A 95 4.89 -2.18 9.39
C LEU A 95 3.97 -2.95 8.44
N SER A 96 4.45 -3.34 7.27
CA SER A 96 3.66 -4.17 6.34
C SER A 96 3.28 -5.54 6.94
N ILE A 97 4.12 -6.14 7.79
CA ILE A 97 3.79 -7.38 8.50
C ILE A 97 2.62 -7.15 9.45
N HIS A 98 2.67 -6.07 10.22
CA HIS A 98 1.58 -5.65 11.12
C HIS A 98 0.28 -5.41 10.36
N ILE A 99 0.35 -4.73 9.23
CA ILE A 99 -0.83 -4.47 8.39
C ILE A 99 -1.38 -5.77 7.79
N ILE A 100 -0.55 -6.70 7.31
CA ILE A 100 -1.03 -7.99 6.80
C ILE A 100 -1.77 -8.75 7.91
N CYS A 101 -1.21 -8.80 9.12
CA CYS A 101 -1.84 -9.45 10.26
C CYS A 101 -3.17 -8.77 10.63
N ALA A 102 -3.18 -7.44 10.75
CA ALA A 102 -4.39 -6.68 11.06
C ALA A 102 -5.49 -6.88 10.00
N THR A 103 -5.11 -6.87 8.72
CA THR A 103 -6.01 -7.13 7.58
C THR A 103 -6.63 -8.51 7.66
N ARG A 104 -5.83 -9.55 7.96
CA ARG A 104 -6.34 -10.92 8.12
C ARG A 104 -7.21 -11.11 9.37
N LEU A 105 -7.06 -10.25 10.36
CA LEU A 105 -7.96 -10.13 11.51
C LEU A 105 -9.18 -9.22 11.25
N LEU A 106 -9.37 -8.77 10.00
CA LEU A 106 -10.43 -7.86 9.59
C LEU A 106 -10.37 -6.47 10.25
N ASN A 107 -9.21 -6.09 10.81
CA ASN A 107 -8.94 -4.75 11.34
C ASN A 107 -8.37 -3.85 10.24
N PHE A 108 -9.20 -3.56 9.26
CA PHE A 108 -8.84 -2.73 8.12
C PHE A 108 -8.85 -1.24 8.46
N GLU A 109 -9.75 -0.76 9.33
CA GLU A 109 -9.80 0.66 9.74
C GLU A 109 -8.49 1.07 10.42
N GLY A 110 -8.03 0.28 11.41
CA GLY A 110 -6.75 0.53 12.05
C GLY A 110 -5.56 0.37 11.10
N SER A 111 -5.70 -0.45 10.06
CA SER A 111 -4.69 -0.57 8.99
C SER A 111 -4.62 0.69 8.13
N ILE A 112 -5.77 1.29 7.80
CA ILE A 112 -5.85 2.56 7.07
C ILE A 112 -5.23 3.69 7.89
N ASP A 113 -5.57 3.81 9.18
CA ASP A 113 -5.03 4.87 10.03
C ASP A 113 -3.50 4.77 10.13
N ARG A 114 -2.97 3.55 10.36
CA ARG A 114 -1.51 3.30 10.38
C ARG A 114 -0.83 3.59 9.05
N LEU A 115 -1.48 3.27 7.93
CA LEU A 115 -0.97 3.59 6.59
C LEU A 115 -0.94 5.10 6.38
N LEU A 116 -2.00 5.82 6.72
CA LEU A 116 -2.05 7.27 6.60
C LEU A 116 -1.02 7.98 7.49
N ASP A 117 -0.66 7.39 8.63
CA ASP A 117 0.35 7.94 9.55
C ASP A 117 1.79 7.75 9.07
N ARG A 118 2.08 6.69 8.31
CA ARG A 118 3.48 6.27 8.04
C ARG A 118 3.82 6.12 6.56
N CYS A 119 2.85 5.77 5.72
CA CYS A 119 3.03 5.51 4.30
C CYS A 119 1.72 5.81 3.54
N PRO A 120 1.29 7.09 3.50
CA PRO A 120 0.04 7.49 2.85
C PRO A 120 0.01 7.15 1.35
N GLU A 121 1.15 7.02 0.69
CA GLU A 121 1.24 6.62 -0.72
C GLU A 121 0.75 5.18 -0.99
N ALA A 122 0.77 4.30 0.02
CA ALA A 122 0.32 2.92 -0.12
C ALA A 122 -1.17 2.72 0.18
N VAL A 123 -1.84 3.68 0.83
CA VAL A 123 -3.22 3.52 1.32
C VAL A 123 -4.23 3.30 0.20
N THR A 124 -4.06 3.98 -0.94
CA THR A 124 -4.95 3.85 -2.10
C THR A 124 -4.87 2.45 -2.70
N LEU A 125 -3.64 1.90 -2.80
CA LEU A 125 -3.41 0.54 -3.29
C LEU A 125 -3.90 -0.50 -2.29
N TYR A 126 -3.75 -0.24 -0.99
CA TYR A 126 -4.24 -1.10 0.07
C TYR A 126 -5.77 -1.22 0.01
N ALA A 127 -6.45 -0.07 0.02
CA ALA A 127 -7.89 0.00 -0.15
C ALA A 127 -8.31 -0.74 -1.43
N LYS A 128 -7.72 -0.40 -2.58
CA LYS A 128 -8.09 -1.06 -3.85
C LYS A 128 -7.91 -2.59 -3.81
N HIS A 129 -6.86 -3.10 -3.17
CA HIS A 129 -6.55 -4.54 -3.17
C HIS A 129 -7.39 -5.33 -2.16
N GLU A 130 -7.53 -4.84 -0.93
CA GLU A 130 -8.21 -5.56 0.14
C GLU A 130 -9.74 -5.43 0.06
N ILE A 131 -10.24 -4.40 -0.64
CA ILE A 131 -11.67 -4.16 -0.74
C ILE A 131 -12.29 -4.94 -1.91
N LYS A 132 -13.05 -5.98 -1.58
CA LYS A 132 -13.88 -6.73 -2.53
C LYS A 132 -15.12 -5.92 -2.91
N SER A 133 -15.63 -6.15 -4.12
CA SER A 133 -16.73 -5.41 -4.79
C SER A 133 -18.01 -5.16 -3.98
N GLY A 134 -18.24 -5.85 -2.85
CA GLY A 134 -19.41 -5.65 -2.00
C GLY A 134 -19.28 -4.57 -0.91
N SER A 135 -18.07 -4.14 -0.54
CA SER A 135 -17.87 -3.18 0.57
C SER A 135 -17.21 -1.87 0.16
N GLN A 136 -16.87 -1.69 -1.13
CA GLN A 136 -16.16 -0.53 -1.66
C GLN A 136 -16.72 0.81 -1.18
N ALA A 137 -18.03 1.02 -1.26
CA ALA A 137 -18.64 2.29 -0.84
C ALA A 137 -18.39 2.62 0.64
N LEU A 138 -18.46 1.63 1.55
CA LEU A 138 -18.23 1.85 2.98
C LEU A 138 -16.77 2.24 3.27
N TRP A 139 -15.84 1.65 2.53
CA TRP A 139 -14.42 1.93 2.72
C TRP A 139 -14.01 3.31 2.24
N TRP A 140 -14.47 3.73 1.07
CA TRP A 140 -14.20 5.08 0.59
C TRP A 140 -14.88 6.14 1.47
N ASN A 141 -16.03 5.81 2.08
CA ASN A 141 -16.67 6.64 3.11
C ASN A 141 -15.82 6.84 4.38
N LYS A 142 -14.84 5.97 4.65
CA LYS A 142 -13.85 6.20 5.74
C LYS A 142 -12.58 6.88 5.20
N LEU A 143 -12.02 6.38 4.10
CA LEU A 143 -10.73 6.84 3.61
C LEU A 143 -10.77 8.27 3.04
N LEU A 144 -11.79 8.63 2.25
CA LEU A 144 -11.89 9.96 1.65
C LEU A 144 -12.02 11.07 2.70
N PRO A 145 -12.94 10.98 3.68
CA PRO A 145 -13.03 12.00 4.73
C PRO A 145 -11.74 12.11 5.55
N GLU A 146 -11.11 10.98 5.89
CA GLU A 146 -9.87 11.00 6.66
C GLU A 146 -8.72 11.66 5.88
N LEU A 147 -8.59 11.38 4.58
CA LEU A 147 -7.63 12.06 3.71
C LEU A 147 -7.90 13.55 3.62
N CYS A 148 -9.16 13.95 3.42
CA CYS A 148 -9.54 15.36 3.35
C CYS A 148 -9.22 16.08 4.66
N ASP A 149 -9.51 15.47 5.81
CA ASP A 149 -9.17 16.02 7.11
C ASP A 149 -7.66 16.15 7.31
N ARG A 150 -6.87 15.17 6.88
CA ARG A 150 -5.41 15.21 7.00
C ARG A 150 -4.79 16.26 6.08
N VAL A 151 -5.29 16.43 4.86
CA VAL A 151 -4.90 17.54 3.96
C VAL A 151 -5.25 18.90 4.57
N ARG A 152 -6.39 19.02 5.26
CA ARG A 152 -6.76 20.27 5.95
C ARG A 152 -5.86 20.56 7.16
N ARG A 153 -5.47 19.52 7.89
CA ARG A 153 -4.70 19.64 9.14
C ARG A 153 -3.19 19.75 8.93
N SER A 154 -2.66 19.26 7.81
CA SER A 154 -1.22 19.22 7.57
C SER A 154 -0.72 20.57 7.04
N GLU A 155 0.37 21.08 7.63
CA GLU A 155 1.08 22.26 7.11
C GLU A 155 2.38 21.87 6.36
N ASN A 156 2.97 20.71 6.67
CA ASN A 156 4.30 20.30 6.17
C ASN A 156 4.29 19.11 5.19
N ASP A 157 3.37 18.16 5.32
CA ASP A 157 3.30 16.95 4.46
C ASP A 157 2.17 17.02 3.42
N ASN A 158 1.70 18.23 3.13
CA ASN A 158 0.52 18.45 2.29
C ASN A 158 0.65 17.86 0.89
N GLU A 159 1.84 17.88 0.29
CA GLU A 159 2.01 17.37 -1.08
C GLU A 159 1.75 15.86 -1.18
N VAL A 160 2.21 15.07 -0.21
CA VAL A 160 2.02 13.62 -0.22
C VAL A 160 0.54 13.29 -0.01
N PHE A 161 -0.11 13.92 0.98
CA PHE A 161 -1.54 13.71 1.22
C PHE A 161 -2.42 14.19 0.07
N ILE A 162 -2.09 15.33 -0.56
CA ILE A 162 -2.78 15.81 -1.76
C ILE A 162 -2.58 14.83 -2.92
N SER A 163 -1.37 14.31 -3.13
CA SER A 163 -1.10 13.30 -4.16
C SER A 163 -1.92 12.03 -3.91
N THR A 164 -1.89 11.49 -2.70
CA THR A 164 -2.69 10.33 -2.30
C THR A 164 -4.19 10.56 -2.49
N LEU A 165 -4.68 11.76 -2.15
CA LEU A 165 -6.09 12.12 -2.34
C LEU A 165 -6.45 12.16 -3.83
N LYS A 166 -5.60 12.71 -4.69
CA LYS A 166 -5.81 12.71 -6.15
C LYS A 166 -5.82 11.29 -6.71
N ASP A 167 -4.86 10.45 -6.32
CA ASP A 167 -4.80 9.05 -6.74
C ASP A 167 -6.04 8.28 -6.28
N THR A 168 -6.51 8.56 -5.06
CA THR A 168 -7.75 8.01 -4.52
C THR A 168 -8.95 8.42 -5.36
N LEU A 169 -9.07 9.71 -5.71
CA LEU A 169 -10.17 10.21 -6.52
C LEU A 169 -10.14 9.67 -7.95
N ASP A 170 -8.96 9.44 -8.52
CA ASP A 170 -8.84 8.75 -9.81
C ASP A 170 -9.42 7.34 -9.71
N VAL A 171 -9.04 6.56 -8.70
CA VAL A 171 -9.59 5.20 -8.49
C VAL A 171 -11.11 5.25 -8.26
N VAL A 172 -11.60 6.13 -7.38
CA VAL A 172 -13.05 6.26 -7.12
C VAL A 172 -13.79 6.62 -8.40
N SER A 173 -13.30 7.60 -9.18
CA SER A 173 -13.92 8.01 -10.44
C SER A 173 -13.93 6.88 -11.50
N MET A 174 -13.03 5.91 -11.39
CA MET A 174 -12.96 4.77 -12.30
C MET A 174 -13.87 3.61 -11.90
N GLU A 175 -14.01 3.35 -10.61
CA GLU A 175 -14.66 2.14 -10.09
C GLU A 175 -16.13 2.38 -9.69
N PHE A 176 -16.51 3.63 -9.39
CA PHE A 176 -17.84 3.97 -8.89
C PHE A 176 -18.78 4.44 -9.99
N ASP A 177 -20.09 4.31 -9.74
CA ASP A 177 -21.11 5.05 -10.48
C ASP A 177 -21.23 6.48 -9.98
N LEU A 178 -21.79 7.37 -10.80
CA LEU A 178 -21.88 8.80 -10.48
C LEU A 178 -22.65 9.05 -9.18
N GLN A 179 -23.73 8.30 -8.95
CA GLN A 179 -24.54 8.43 -7.74
C GLN A 179 -23.74 8.05 -6.50
N ASP A 180 -23.00 6.94 -6.55
CA ASP A 180 -22.19 6.49 -5.42
C ASP A 180 -21.01 7.44 -5.18
N PHE A 181 -20.39 7.99 -6.23
CA PHE A 181 -19.35 8.99 -6.06
C PHE A 181 -19.91 10.29 -5.44
N LEU A 182 -21.10 10.75 -5.86
CA LEU A 182 -21.74 11.91 -5.24
C LEU A 182 -22.00 11.69 -3.74
N ASN A 183 -22.36 10.46 -3.33
CA ASN A 183 -22.55 10.11 -1.93
C ASN A 183 -21.24 10.09 -1.11
N LEU A 184 -20.07 10.03 -1.77
CA LEU A 184 -18.75 10.05 -1.14
C LEU A 184 -18.17 11.46 -0.96
N LEU A 185 -18.80 12.48 -1.54
CA LEU A 185 -18.29 13.85 -1.46
C LEU A 185 -18.47 14.42 -0.05
N PRO A 186 -17.50 15.21 0.44
CA PRO A 186 -17.66 15.88 1.72
C PRO A 186 -18.75 16.96 1.65
N ASP A 187 -19.55 17.06 2.70
CA ASP A 187 -20.62 18.08 2.86
C ASP A 187 -20.08 19.48 3.18
N ASP A 188 -18.76 19.64 3.26
CA ASP A 188 -18.07 20.87 3.69
C ASP A 188 -18.01 21.97 2.62
N GLY A 189 -18.63 21.75 1.46
CA GLY A 189 -18.73 22.74 0.38
C GLY A 189 -17.47 22.86 -0.48
N ASN A 190 -16.41 22.07 -0.26
CA ASN A 190 -15.20 22.10 -1.09
C ASN A 190 -15.30 21.22 -2.36
N ALA A 191 -16.50 21.09 -2.92
CA ALA A 191 -16.77 20.23 -4.09
C ALA A 191 -15.95 20.62 -5.33
N ALA A 192 -15.46 21.87 -5.41
CA ALA A 192 -14.66 22.37 -6.53
C ALA A 192 -13.42 21.51 -6.83
N PHE A 193 -12.76 20.98 -5.80
CA PHE A 193 -11.60 20.10 -5.95
C PHE A 193 -11.95 18.76 -6.63
N PHE A 194 -13.18 18.28 -6.44
CA PHE A 194 -13.66 17.00 -6.93
C PHE A 194 -14.29 17.09 -8.33
N LEU A 195 -14.65 18.29 -8.79
CA LEU A 195 -15.30 18.52 -10.09
C LEU A 195 -14.56 17.90 -11.29
N PRO A 196 -13.21 17.99 -11.41
CA PRO A 196 -12.52 17.39 -12.55
C PRO A 196 -12.74 15.88 -12.65
N TYR A 197 -12.81 15.19 -11.50
CA TYR A 197 -13.02 13.75 -11.41
C TYR A 197 -14.45 13.34 -11.78
N LEU A 198 -15.46 14.10 -11.33
CA LEU A 198 -16.87 13.91 -11.70
C LEU A 198 -17.11 14.13 -13.21
N VAL A 199 -16.49 15.18 -13.77
CA VAL A 199 -16.58 15.47 -15.20
C VAL A 199 -15.92 14.35 -16.01
N ASN A 200 -14.77 13.84 -15.57
CA ASN A 200 -14.09 12.74 -16.26
C ASN A 200 -14.94 11.46 -16.26
N GLN A 201 -15.53 11.10 -15.11
CA GLN A 201 -16.43 9.95 -14.98
C GLN A 201 -17.68 10.07 -15.89
N SER A 202 -18.34 11.24 -15.90
CA SER A 202 -19.53 11.46 -16.73
C SER A 202 -19.24 11.36 -18.24
N LYS A 203 -18.10 11.90 -18.69
CA LYS A 203 -17.65 11.77 -20.09
C LYS A 203 -17.43 10.32 -20.49
N ARG A 204 -16.88 9.48 -19.60
CA ARG A 204 -16.64 8.05 -19.89
C ARG A 204 -17.95 7.27 -20.09
N LYS A 205 -18.99 7.58 -19.32
CA LYS A 205 -20.33 6.99 -19.52
C LYS A 205 -21.01 7.40 -20.82
N LEU A 206 -20.65 8.55 -21.40
CA LEU A 206 -21.19 9.03 -22.69
C LEU A 206 -20.53 8.37 -23.91
N VAL A 207 -19.36 7.73 -23.74
CA VAL A 207 -18.60 7.08 -24.83
C VAL A 207 -18.78 5.56 -24.84
N THR A 208 -19.53 5.00 -23.89
CA THR A 208 -19.88 3.58 -23.81
C THR A 208 -21.30 3.37 -24.30
#